data_AF-A0AAN5DGA1-F1
#
_entry.id   AF-A0AAN5DGA1-F1
#
_cell.length_a   1.000
_cell.length_b   1.000
_cell.length_c   1.000
_cell.angle_alpha   90.00
_cell.angle_beta   90.00
_cell.angle_gamma   90.00
#
_symmetry.space_group_name_H-M   'P 1'
#
loop_
_entity.id
_entity.type
_entity.pdbx_description
1 polymer ?
#
loop_
_entity_poly.entity_id
_entity_poly.type
_entity_poly.pdbx_seq_one_letter_code
_entity_poly.pdbx_strand_id
1 'polypeptide(L)'
;MHVAHNVPVPSVIPMHEGFTGNARIDVHAHIHPGYERFTVELLSAHHIVLHVDFRFGYMGETIVVMNSHIHGVWGEEMRVVNPVGHGDFLLTIRAHHSNYEISVNGIHIAYFHHRLPMECVQALGMAGFGEVRSVHFTGFPFATAWGDHCEDHFGHGGWVGYGTAAYVAPVIAAGHRYHSYY
;
A
#
# COMPACT_ATOMS: atom_id res chain seq x y z
N MET A 1 -3.55 -17.84 -0.59
CA MET A 1 -2.52 -16.89 -1.06
C MET A 1 -2.96 -16.43 -2.42
N HIS A 2 -2.92 -15.13 -2.66
CA HIS A 2 -3.16 -14.53 -3.98
C HIS A 2 -1.87 -13.86 -4.45
N VAL A 3 -1.55 -13.98 -5.73
CA VAL A 3 -0.34 -13.41 -6.31
C VAL A 3 -0.70 -12.62 -7.57
N ALA A 4 -0.31 -11.35 -7.59
CA ALA A 4 -0.35 -10.53 -8.79
C ALA A 4 1.06 -10.48 -9.40
N HIS A 5 1.17 -10.69 -10.71
CA HIS A 5 2.44 -10.68 -11.44
C HIS A 5 2.51 -9.51 -12.43
N ASN A 6 3.73 -9.04 -12.72
CA ASN A 6 4.00 -7.99 -13.71
C ASN A 6 3.12 -6.75 -13.51
N VAL A 7 3.12 -6.25 -12.28
CA VAL A 7 2.23 -5.16 -11.86
C VAL A 7 2.76 -3.85 -12.42
N PRO A 8 2.00 -3.14 -13.28
CA PRO A 8 2.43 -1.85 -13.82
C PRO A 8 2.64 -0.81 -12.72
N VAL A 9 3.52 0.17 -12.95
CA VAL A 9 3.70 1.32 -12.05
C VAL A 9 3.54 2.61 -12.87
N PRO A 10 2.66 3.55 -12.47
CA PRO A 10 1.79 3.48 -11.30
C PRO A 10 0.59 2.54 -11.50
N SER A 11 0.13 1.91 -10.42
CA SER A 11 -1.12 1.15 -10.43
C SER A 11 -1.70 0.99 -9.03
N VAL A 12 -2.93 0.48 -8.99
CA VAL A 12 -3.62 0.08 -7.78
C VAL A 12 -4.12 -1.35 -7.94
N ILE A 13 -3.89 -2.18 -6.93
CA ILE A 13 -4.48 -3.51 -6.82
C ILE A 13 -5.62 -3.42 -5.79
N PRO A 14 -6.89 -3.49 -6.23
CA PRO A 14 -8.01 -3.60 -5.31
C PRO A 14 -7.89 -4.87 -4.45
N MET A 15 -8.25 -4.74 -3.18
CA MET A 15 -8.32 -5.86 -2.25
C MET A 15 -9.77 -6.23 -2.04
N HIS A 16 -10.07 -7.51 -2.16
CA HIS A 16 -11.42 -8.03 -2.02
C HIS A 16 -11.69 -8.60 -0.63
N GLU A 17 -10.81 -8.35 0.34
CA GLU A 17 -10.96 -8.71 1.74
C GLU A 17 -10.19 -7.74 2.62
N GLY A 18 -10.73 -7.46 3.82
CA GLY A 18 -10.08 -6.59 4.78
C GLY A 18 -8.81 -7.22 5.37
N PHE A 19 -7.87 -6.37 5.77
CA PHE A 19 -6.72 -6.81 6.55
C PHE A 19 -7.18 -7.40 7.89
N THR A 20 -6.60 -8.54 8.26
CA THR A 20 -6.75 -9.14 9.59
C THR A 20 -5.37 -9.21 10.26
N GLY A 21 -5.31 -9.48 11.57
CA GLY A 21 -4.05 -9.48 12.34
C GLY A 21 -2.99 -10.51 11.92
N ASN A 22 -3.26 -11.32 10.88
CA ASN A 22 -2.29 -12.24 10.27
C ASN A 22 -2.02 -11.94 8.79
N ALA A 23 -2.65 -10.91 8.22
CA ALA A 23 -2.50 -10.56 6.82
C ALA A 23 -1.12 -9.93 6.55
N ARG A 24 -0.53 -10.31 5.42
CA ARG A 24 0.77 -9.85 4.97
C ARG A 24 0.77 -9.62 3.47
N ILE A 25 1.35 -8.50 3.07
CA ILE A 25 1.60 -8.12 1.67
C ILE A 25 3.11 -8.08 1.46
N ASP A 26 3.58 -8.81 0.47
CA ASP A 26 4.96 -8.80 -0.01
C ASP A 26 5.01 -8.15 -1.39
N VAL A 27 5.78 -7.08 -1.54
CA VAL A 27 6.01 -6.38 -2.81
C VAL A 27 7.43 -6.67 -3.26
N HIS A 28 7.55 -7.45 -4.33
CA HIS A 28 8.82 -7.74 -4.99
C HIS A 28 9.04 -6.70 -6.10
N ALA A 29 10.01 -5.82 -5.90
CA ALA A 29 10.25 -4.70 -6.79
C ALA A 29 11.74 -4.54 -7.16
N HIS A 30 11.99 -3.81 -8.25
CA HIS A 30 13.29 -3.41 -8.72
C HIS A 30 13.34 -1.88 -8.90
N ILE A 31 14.32 -1.23 -8.28
CA ILE A 31 14.56 0.20 -8.43
C ILE A 31 15.71 0.42 -9.40
N HIS A 32 15.45 1.05 -10.54
CA HIS A 32 16.52 1.37 -11.49
C HIS A 32 17.39 2.54 -11.01
N PRO A 33 18.66 2.63 -11.46
CA PRO A 33 19.53 3.76 -11.18
C PRO A 33 18.94 5.10 -11.64
N GLY A 34 19.21 6.17 -10.87
CA GLY A 34 18.77 7.54 -11.22
C GLY A 34 17.33 7.87 -10.82
N TYR A 35 16.63 6.95 -10.17
CA TYR A 35 15.31 7.17 -9.63
C TYR A 35 15.34 7.59 -8.16
N GLU A 36 14.62 8.67 -7.85
CA GLU A 36 14.71 9.31 -6.53
C GLU A 36 13.66 8.79 -5.54
N ARG A 37 12.52 8.25 -6.02
CA ARG A 37 11.39 7.83 -5.18
C ARG A 37 10.63 6.63 -5.71
N PHE A 38 10.21 5.76 -4.78
CA PHE A 38 9.23 4.71 -5.00
C PHE A 38 8.29 4.61 -3.80
N THR A 39 6.99 4.53 -4.05
CA THR A 39 5.95 4.60 -3.03
C THR A 39 5.06 3.37 -3.08
N VAL A 40 4.74 2.84 -1.90
CA VAL A 40 3.76 1.78 -1.68
C VAL A 40 2.75 2.28 -0.65
N GLU A 41 1.47 2.21 -0.97
CA GLU A 41 0.40 2.81 -0.18
C GLU A 41 -0.72 1.81 0.12
N LEU A 42 -1.18 1.78 1.37
CA LEU A 42 -2.45 1.16 1.73
C LEU A 42 -3.55 2.22 1.64
N LEU A 43 -4.50 2.02 0.76
CA LEU A 43 -5.51 3.01 0.41
C LEU A 43 -6.87 2.66 1.02
N SER A 44 -7.62 3.69 1.43
CA SER A 44 -9.01 3.58 1.90
C SER A 44 -9.83 4.74 1.35
N ALA A 45 -10.42 4.53 0.17
CA ALA A 45 -10.98 5.55 -0.71
C ALA A 45 -10.10 6.83 -0.78
N HIS A 46 -10.48 7.98 -0.21
CA HIS A 46 -9.67 9.21 -0.23
C HIS A 46 -8.52 9.29 0.79
N HIS A 47 -8.37 8.27 1.65
CA HIS A 47 -7.30 8.19 2.64
C HIS A 47 -6.13 7.35 2.15
N ILE A 48 -4.93 7.74 2.58
CA ILE A 48 -3.75 6.89 2.59
C ILE A 48 -3.55 6.43 4.03
N VAL A 49 -3.93 5.18 4.31
CA VAL A 49 -3.86 4.56 5.64
C VAL A 49 -2.40 4.42 6.07
N LEU A 50 -1.57 3.95 5.15
CA LEU A 50 -0.13 3.85 5.30
C LEU A 50 0.53 4.24 3.99
N HIS A 51 1.35 5.27 4.01
CA HIS A 51 2.26 5.68 2.94
C HIS A 51 3.65 5.14 3.30
N VAL A 52 4.32 4.41 2.41
CA VAL A 52 5.72 4.00 2.55
C VAL A 52 6.49 4.55 1.35
N ASP A 53 7.34 5.53 1.58
CA ASP A 53 8.08 6.28 0.55
C ASP A 53 9.57 6.05 0.68
N PHE A 54 10.11 5.24 -0.24
CA PHE A 54 11.54 4.99 -0.37
C PHE A 54 12.17 6.14 -1.14
N ARG A 55 13.02 6.92 -0.45
CA ARG A 55 13.79 8.02 -1.04
C ARG A 55 15.24 7.58 -1.27
N PHE A 56 15.77 7.88 -2.45
CA PHE A 56 17.11 7.52 -2.91
C PHE A 56 17.93 8.78 -3.24
N GLY A 57 17.96 9.75 -2.32
CA GLY A 57 18.58 11.06 -2.53
C GLY A 57 17.58 12.18 -2.89
N TYR A 58 16.27 11.90 -2.82
CA TYR A 58 15.24 12.91 -3.00
C TYR A 58 15.40 14.02 -1.95
N MET A 59 15.51 15.27 -2.42
CA MET A 59 15.83 16.44 -1.58
C MET A 59 17.11 16.26 -0.73
N GLY A 60 18.05 15.44 -1.18
CA GLY A 60 19.30 15.15 -0.47
C GLY A 60 19.19 14.05 0.59
N GLU A 61 18.07 13.32 0.66
CA GLU A 61 17.82 12.32 1.70
C GLU A 61 17.67 10.90 1.15
N THR A 62 18.35 9.96 1.79
CA THR A 62 18.23 8.51 1.52
C THR A 62 17.58 7.83 2.72
N ILE A 63 16.26 7.92 2.79
CA ILE A 63 15.43 7.49 3.92
C ILE A 63 14.15 6.81 3.44
N VAL A 64 13.53 6.03 4.32
CA VAL A 64 12.13 5.61 4.15
C VAL A 64 11.27 6.47 5.04
N VAL A 65 10.27 7.11 4.45
CA VAL A 65 9.26 7.89 5.17
C VAL A 65 7.96 7.10 5.24
N MET A 66 7.40 7.01 6.44
CA MET A 66 6.09 6.43 6.68
C MET A 66 5.13 7.47 7.25
N ASN A 67 3.92 7.54 6.72
CA ASN A 67 2.91 8.49 7.19
C ASN A 67 1.49 8.00 6.86
N SER A 68 0.48 8.77 7.24
CA SER A 68 -0.90 8.62 6.79
C SER A 68 -1.40 9.98 6.27
N HIS A 69 -2.25 9.95 5.25
CA HIS A 69 -2.94 11.11 4.72
C HIS A 69 -4.44 10.94 4.96
N ILE A 70 -4.97 11.67 5.95
CA ILE A 70 -6.31 11.48 6.49
C ILE A 70 -7.05 12.83 6.37
N HIS A 71 -8.26 12.79 5.82
CA HIS A 71 -9.09 13.98 5.54
C HIS A 71 -8.35 15.13 4.85
N GLY A 72 -7.50 14.82 3.87
CA GLY A 72 -6.76 15.83 3.11
C GLY A 72 -5.50 16.38 3.80
N VAL A 73 -5.08 15.79 4.92
CA VAL A 73 -3.95 16.27 5.72
C VAL A 73 -2.95 15.14 5.97
N TRP A 74 -1.67 15.43 5.75
CA TRP A 74 -0.57 14.55 6.16
C TRP A 74 -0.35 14.63 7.67
N GLY A 75 -0.20 13.48 8.31
CA GLY A 75 0.17 13.42 9.72
C GLY A 75 1.66 13.63 9.98
N GLU A 76 2.11 13.27 11.18
CA GLU A 76 3.52 13.27 11.54
C GLU A 76 4.29 12.20 10.76
N GLU A 77 5.45 12.53 10.19
CA GLU A 77 6.30 11.58 9.49
C GLU A 77 7.09 10.69 10.47
N MET A 78 7.09 9.38 10.23
CA MET A 78 8.08 8.46 10.78
C MET A 78 9.18 8.25 9.76
N ARG A 79 10.44 8.40 10.16
CA ARG A 79 11.59 8.40 9.24
C ARG A 79 12.61 7.38 9.70
N VAL A 80 13.07 6.52 8.79
CA VAL A 80 14.12 5.52 9.05
C VAL A 80 15.16 5.54 7.93
N VAL A 81 16.35 5.02 8.21
CA VAL A 81 17.39 4.86 7.17
C VAL A 81 16.85 3.93 6.08
N ASN A 82 17.05 4.29 4.81
CA ASN A 82 16.68 3.42 3.70
C ASN A 82 17.70 2.28 3.56
N PRO A 83 17.32 1.01 3.81
CA PRO A 83 18.23 -0.12 3.65
C PRO A 83 18.38 -0.56 2.17
N VAL A 84 17.63 0.06 1.26
CA VAL A 84 17.54 -0.30 -0.15
C VAL A 84 18.46 0.61 -0.97
N GLY A 85 19.28 0.02 -1.83
CA GLY A 85 19.94 0.71 -2.94
C GLY A 85 19.16 0.54 -4.24
N HIS A 86 19.71 1.04 -5.35
CA HIS A 86 19.18 0.64 -6.66
C HIS A 86 19.36 -0.87 -6.86
N GLY A 87 18.30 -1.56 -7.27
CA GLY A 87 18.27 -3.01 -7.41
C GLY A 87 16.98 -3.65 -6.91
N ASP A 88 17.03 -4.98 -6.77
CA ASP A 88 15.92 -5.79 -6.28
C ASP A 88 15.75 -5.64 -4.77
N PHE A 89 14.50 -5.54 -4.33
CA PHE A 89 14.17 -5.63 -2.92
C PHE A 89 12.80 -6.26 -2.70
N LEU A 90 12.60 -6.74 -1.49
CA LEU A 90 11.31 -7.20 -0.98
C LEU A 90 10.87 -6.28 0.15
N LEU A 91 9.77 -5.56 -0.05
CA LEU A 91 9.03 -4.93 1.05
C LEU A 91 7.99 -5.90 1.57
N THR A 92 7.95 -6.10 2.88
CA THR A 92 6.91 -6.85 3.57
C THR A 92 6.18 -5.93 4.53
N ILE A 93 4.86 -5.83 4.36
CA ILE A 93 3.93 -5.14 5.26
C ILE A 93 3.06 -6.21 5.93
N ARG A 94 3.23 -6.40 7.23
CA ARG A 94 2.43 -7.34 8.02
C ARG A 94 1.54 -6.58 8.97
N ALA A 95 0.24 -6.83 8.96
CA ALA A 95 -0.65 -6.25 9.95
C ALA A 95 -0.63 -7.07 11.24
N HIS A 96 -0.59 -6.36 12.36
CA HIS A 96 -0.89 -6.84 13.70
C HIS A 96 -2.09 -6.06 14.24
N HIS A 97 -2.57 -6.43 15.42
CA HIS A 97 -3.72 -5.76 16.04
C HIS A 97 -3.50 -4.26 16.34
N SER A 98 -2.26 -3.83 16.58
CA SER A 98 -1.95 -2.45 17.01
C SER A 98 -1.04 -1.67 16.06
N ASN A 99 -0.45 -2.32 15.06
CA ASN A 99 0.48 -1.71 14.12
C ASN A 99 0.61 -2.50 12.82
N TYR A 100 1.27 -1.89 11.84
CA TYR A 100 1.92 -2.58 10.75
C TYR A 100 3.39 -2.80 11.10
N GLU A 101 3.87 -4.03 10.97
CA GLU A 101 5.28 -4.35 10.98
C GLU A 101 5.82 -4.26 9.55
N ILE A 102 6.83 -3.41 9.38
CA ILE A 102 7.46 -3.14 8.09
C ILE A 102 8.86 -3.74 8.10
N SER A 103 9.15 -4.57 7.10
CA SER A 103 10.48 -5.13 6.88
C SER A 103 10.88 -5.05 5.42
N VAL A 104 12.19 -4.99 5.20
CA VAL A 104 12.79 -4.94 3.87
C VAL A 104 13.87 -6.00 3.78
N ASN A 105 13.79 -6.86 2.77
CA ASN A 105 14.68 -8.01 2.59
C ASN A 105 14.74 -8.91 3.85
N GLY A 106 13.61 -9.05 4.55
CA GLY A 106 13.49 -9.82 5.78
C GLY A 106 14.04 -9.13 7.04
N ILE A 107 14.58 -7.91 6.92
CA ILE A 107 15.08 -7.12 8.05
C ILE A 107 14.00 -6.13 8.48
N HIS A 108 13.60 -6.19 9.75
CA HIS A 108 12.66 -5.25 10.33
C HIS A 108 13.20 -3.80 10.29
N ILE A 109 12.36 -2.85 9.88
CA ILE A 109 12.73 -1.42 9.85
C ILE A 109 11.82 -0.54 10.70
N ALA A 110 10.55 -0.91 10.92
CA ALA A 110 9.63 -0.11 11.70
C ALA A 110 8.38 -0.86 12.17
N TYR A 111 7.83 -0.40 13.29
CA TYR A 111 6.44 -0.61 13.66
C TYR A 111 5.66 0.69 13.46
N PHE A 112 4.73 0.70 12.50
CA PHE A 112 3.86 1.85 12.25
C PHE A 112 2.51 1.63 12.93
N HIS A 113 2.26 2.33 14.04
CA HIS A 113 0.99 2.21 14.76
C HIS A 113 -0.21 2.66 13.91
N HIS A 114 -1.30 1.91 14.03
CA HIS A 114 -2.53 2.18 13.29
C HIS A 114 -3.06 3.57 13.61
N ARG A 115 -3.19 4.42 12.58
CA ARG A 115 -3.87 5.72 12.67
C ARG A 115 -5.33 5.65 12.22
N LEU A 116 -5.65 4.63 11.43
CA LEU A 116 -6.99 4.19 11.07
C LEU A 116 -7.08 2.68 11.29
N PRO A 117 -8.28 2.11 11.49
CA PRO A 117 -8.47 0.67 11.61
C PRO A 117 -7.91 -0.07 10.39
N MET A 118 -7.16 -1.15 10.57
CA MET A 118 -6.58 -1.89 9.44
C MET A 118 -7.65 -2.46 8.49
N GLU A 119 -8.84 -2.75 9.02
CA GLU A 119 -10.00 -3.27 8.33
C GLU A 119 -10.56 -2.28 7.28
N CYS A 120 -10.17 -1.00 7.36
CA CYS A 120 -10.56 0.00 6.38
C CYS A 120 -9.72 -0.03 5.10
N VAL A 121 -8.62 -0.79 5.04
CA VAL A 121 -7.75 -0.89 3.86
C VAL A 121 -8.48 -1.62 2.73
N GLN A 122 -8.43 -1.04 1.54
CA GLN A 122 -9.22 -1.44 0.37
C GLN A 122 -8.38 -1.70 -0.87
N ALA A 123 -7.17 -1.14 -0.93
CA ALA A 123 -6.30 -1.35 -2.08
C ALA A 123 -4.83 -1.12 -1.73
N LEU A 124 -3.96 -1.68 -2.57
CA LEU A 124 -2.53 -1.41 -2.57
C LEU A 124 -2.19 -0.51 -3.76
N GLY A 125 -1.76 0.72 -3.49
CA GLY A 125 -1.26 1.65 -4.49
C GLY A 125 0.26 1.57 -4.62
N MET A 126 0.78 1.65 -5.84
CA MET A 126 2.21 1.72 -6.13
C MET A 126 2.48 2.81 -7.15
N ALA A 127 3.42 3.71 -6.86
CA ALA A 127 3.78 4.82 -7.74
C ALA A 127 5.26 5.20 -7.58
N GLY A 128 5.72 6.09 -8.46
CA GLY A 128 7.13 6.46 -8.57
C GLY A 128 7.84 5.62 -9.62
N PHE A 129 9.17 5.52 -9.51
CA PHE A 129 10.00 4.96 -10.57
C PHE A 129 10.63 3.64 -10.13
N GLY A 130 9.89 2.55 -10.33
CA GLY A 130 10.31 1.18 -10.04
C GLY A 130 9.47 0.17 -10.82
N GLU A 131 9.98 -1.04 -10.97
CA GLU A 131 9.26 -2.18 -11.55
C GLU A 131 8.76 -3.08 -10.44
N VAL A 132 7.48 -3.47 -10.47
CA VAL A 132 6.92 -4.44 -9.51
C VAL A 132 6.71 -5.78 -10.22
N ARG A 133 7.57 -6.75 -9.88
CA ARG A 133 7.54 -8.09 -10.50
C ARG A 133 6.39 -8.93 -9.98
N SER A 134 6.16 -8.88 -8.67
CA SER A 134 5.01 -9.55 -8.07
C SER A 134 4.59 -8.92 -6.75
N VAL A 135 3.32 -9.12 -6.41
CA VAL A 135 2.76 -8.80 -5.10
C VAL A 135 2.10 -10.06 -4.55
N HIS A 136 2.51 -10.49 -3.36
CA HIS A 136 1.96 -11.68 -2.72
C HIS A 136 1.10 -11.27 -1.52
N PHE A 137 -0.16 -11.68 -1.55
CA PHE A 137 -1.12 -11.50 -0.47
C PHE A 137 -1.27 -12.81 0.29
N THR A 138 -1.04 -12.78 1.59
CA THR A 138 -1.09 -13.95 2.49
C THR A 138 -1.84 -13.61 3.78
N GLY A 139 -2.39 -14.62 4.45
CA GLY A 139 -3.11 -14.43 5.71
C GLY A 139 -4.47 -13.73 5.59
N PHE A 140 -4.98 -13.53 4.37
CA PHE A 140 -6.37 -13.14 4.13
C PHE A 140 -7.27 -14.40 4.16
N PRO A 141 -8.56 -14.26 4.54
CA PRO A 141 -9.53 -15.36 4.49
C PRO A 141 -9.60 -16.11 3.14
N PHE A 142 -9.42 -15.42 2.02
CA PHE A 142 -9.66 -15.86 0.64
C PHE A 142 -11.02 -16.58 0.48
N ALA A 143 -12.05 -16.08 1.19
CA ALA A 143 -13.41 -16.58 1.16
C ALA A 143 -14.10 -16.32 -0.20
N THR A 144 -13.59 -15.38 -0.98
CA THR A 144 -13.98 -15.17 -2.38
C THR A 144 -12.75 -15.33 -3.27
N ALA A 145 -12.88 -16.00 -4.41
CA ALA A 145 -11.79 -16.05 -5.38
C ALA A 145 -11.54 -14.63 -5.91
N TRP A 146 -10.36 -14.06 -5.60
CA TRP A 146 -9.91 -12.77 -6.14
C TRP A 146 -9.66 -12.94 -7.64
N GLY A 147 -10.73 -12.89 -8.45
CA GLY A 147 -10.71 -13.20 -9.88
C GLY A 147 -12.09 -13.52 -10.46
N ASP A 148 -13.05 -13.97 -9.65
CA ASP A 148 -14.45 -14.04 -10.07
C ASP A 148 -15.10 -12.67 -9.88
N HIS A 149 -15.90 -12.24 -10.85
CA HIS A 149 -16.68 -11.00 -10.79
C HIS A 149 -17.51 -10.97 -9.49
N CYS A 150 -16.97 -10.38 -8.42
CA CYS A 150 -17.76 -10.06 -7.26
C CYS A 150 -18.49 -8.75 -7.57
N GLU A 151 -19.78 -8.83 -7.86
CA GLU A 151 -20.66 -7.66 -7.96
C GLU A 151 -20.54 -6.77 -6.71
N ASP A 152 -20.15 -7.35 -5.58
CA ASP A 152 -19.67 -6.67 -4.38
C ASP A 152 -18.18 -6.29 -4.46
N HIS A 153 -17.84 -5.27 -5.25
CA HIS A 153 -16.50 -4.68 -5.36
C HIS A 153 -15.93 -4.08 -4.04
N PHE A 154 -16.34 -4.55 -2.85
CA PHE A 154 -16.12 -3.85 -1.57
C PHE A 154 -16.63 -2.39 -1.61
N GLY A 155 -17.47 -2.05 -2.59
CA GLY A 155 -17.92 -0.68 -2.86
C GLY A 155 -16.91 0.18 -3.64
N HIS A 156 -15.98 -0.43 -4.38
CA HIS A 156 -14.86 0.25 -5.04
C HIS A 156 -14.93 0.18 -6.57
N GLY A 157 -15.27 1.31 -7.16
CA GLY A 157 -14.84 1.69 -8.51
C GLY A 157 -14.09 3.01 -8.41
N GLY A 158 -13.04 3.21 -9.21
CA GLY A 158 -12.49 4.55 -9.40
C GLY A 158 -11.11 4.86 -8.84
N TRP A 159 -10.14 3.93 -8.83
CA TRP A 159 -8.72 4.29 -8.64
C TRP A 159 -8.07 4.88 -9.90
N VAL A 160 -8.87 5.55 -10.74
CA VAL A 160 -8.49 5.95 -12.10
C VAL A 160 -7.42 7.03 -12.02
N GLY A 161 -6.33 6.83 -12.75
CA GLY A 161 -5.24 7.80 -12.83
C GLY A 161 -4.37 7.87 -11.59
N TYR A 162 -4.41 6.89 -10.67
CA TYR A 162 -3.51 6.85 -9.51
C TYR A 162 -2.04 7.07 -9.90
N GLY A 163 -1.32 7.85 -9.08
CA GLY A 163 0.05 8.26 -9.36
C GLY A 163 0.19 9.33 -10.45
N THR A 164 -0.91 9.90 -10.95
CA THR A 164 -0.92 10.99 -11.95
C THR A 164 -1.72 12.20 -11.48
N ALA A 165 -1.59 13.33 -12.17
CA ALA A 165 -2.38 14.54 -11.89
C ALA A 165 -3.89 14.38 -12.12
N ALA A 166 -4.31 13.32 -12.82
CA ALA A 166 -5.71 12.99 -13.06
C ALA A 166 -6.29 12.03 -12.02
N TYR A 167 -5.54 11.71 -10.95
CA TYR A 167 -6.02 10.79 -9.92
C TYR A 167 -7.26 11.32 -9.21
N VAL A 168 -8.32 10.53 -9.24
CA VAL A 168 -9.52 10.73 -8.43
C VAL A 168 -9.65 9.51 -7.53
N ALA A 169 -9.73 9.71 -6.22
CA ALA A 169 -9.94 8.62 -5.28
C ALA A 169 -11.39 8.08 -5.38
N PRO A 170 -11.63 6.78 -5.14
CA PRO A 170 -12.97 6.23 -5.06
C PRO A 170 -13.83 6.94 -4.03
N VAL A 171 -15.13 7.05 -4.33
CA VAL A 171 -16.14 7.52 -3.37
C VAL A 171 -16.96 6.32 -2.93
N ILE A 172 -17.05 6.08 -1.61
CA ILE A 172 -17.86 5.01 -1.07
C ILE A 172 -19.32 5.44 -1.04
N ALA A 173 -20.21 4.64 -1.61
CA ALA A 173 -21.65 4.90 -1.58
C ALA A 173 -22.18 4.89 -0.14
N ALA A 174 -23.10 5.81 0.16
CA ALA A 174 -23.78 5.85 1.44
C ALA A 174 -24.51 4.53 1.72
N GLY A 175 -24.32 3.96 2.92
CA GLY A 175 -24.90 2.68 3.33
C GLY A 175 -24.07 1.44 2.96
N HIS A 176 -22.93 1.59 2.28
CA HIS A 176 -22.01 0.47 2.06
C HIS A 176 -21.40 0.01 3.39
N ARG A 177 -21.18 -1.31 3.56
CA ARG A 177 -20.67 -1.88 4.84
C ARG A 177 -19.31 -1.32 5.30
N TYR A 178 -18.52 -0.79 4.37
CA TYR A 178 -17.22 -0.14 4.65
C TYR A 178 -17.31 1.40 4.76
N HIS A 179 -18.50 1.99 4.59
CA HIS A 179 -18.75 3.39 4.94
C HIS A 179 -18.60 3.63 6.46
N SER A 180 -18.60 2.59 7.30
CA SER A 180 -18.39 2.74 8.74
C SER A 180 -17.02 3.34 9.12
N TYR A 181 -16.07 3.38 8.18
CA TYR A 181 -14.76 3.99 8.35
C TYR A 181 -14.68 5.41 7.74
N TYR A 182 -15.82 5.98 7.35
CA TYR A 182 -16.01 7.29 6.72
C TYR A 182 -16.84 8.24 7.59
#